data_AF-A0A6N7RIV8-F1
#
_entry.id   AF-A0A6N7RIV8-F1
#
_cell.length_a   1.000
_cell.length_b   1.000
_cell.length_c   1.000
_cell.angle_alpha   90.00
_cell.angle_beta   90.00
_cell.angle_gamma   90.00
#
_symmetry.space_group_name_H-M   'P 1'
#
loop_
_entity.id
_entity.type
_entity.pdbx_description
1 polymer ?
#
loop_
_entity_poly.entity_id
_entity_poly.type
_entity_poly.pdbx_seq_one_letter_code
_entity_poly.pdbx_strand_id
1 'polypeptide(L)'
;MKELPGLAKAGYFLIGLFGGFPGVLLLWFVGKDGWGWSEGGKKFAWIGCLFFVIVAIIMTATGGLLAVLAALTGNATVNVS
;
A
#
# COMPACT_ATOMS: atom_id res chain seq x y z
N MET A 1 5.31 5.40 -27.34
CA MET A 1 4.32 5.07 -26.29
C MET A 1 3.85 6.36 -25.67
N LYS A 2 2.54 6.58 -25.49
CA LYS A 2 2.02 7.86 -24.98
C LYS A 2 2.28 7.91 -23.47
N GLU A 3 3.11 8.86 -23.03
CA GLU A 3 3.43 9.09 -21.62
C GLU A 3 2.14 9.30 -20.80
N LEU A 4 1.99 8.58 -19.69
CA LEU A 4 0.87 8.79 -18.76
C LEU A 4 1.03 10.15 -18.08
N PRO A 5 -0.02 10.99 -18.05
CA PRO A 5 0.02 12.26 -17.33
C PRO A 5 0.28 12.01 -15.84
N GLY A 6 1.00 12.92 -15.18
CA GLY A 6 1.41 12.77 -13.77
C GLY A 6 0.23 12.52 -12.82
N LEU A 7 -0.91 13.17 -13.08
CA LEU A 7 -2.16 12.95 -12.33
C LEU A 7 -2.64 11.50 -12.39
N ALA A 8 -2.54 10.86 -13.56
CA ALA A 8 -2.94 9.46 -13.70
C ALA A 8 -1.98 8.53 -12.94
N LYS A 9 -0.66 8.80 -12.98
CA LYS A 9 0.34 8.05 -12.20
C LYS A 9 0.04 8.12 -10.70
N ALA A 10 -0.31 9.31 -10.20
CA ALA A 10 -0.71 9.50 -8.80
C ALA A 10 -2.01 8.75 -8.46
N GLY A 11 -3.02 8.80 -9.34
CA GLY A 11 -4.26 8.04 -9.15
C GLY A 11 -4.03 6.54 -9.05
N TYR A 12 -3.23 5.96 -9.94
CA TYR A 12 -2.86 4.53 -9.87
C TYR A 12 -2.11 4.20 -8.60
N PHE A 13 -1.17 5.05 -8.18
CA PHE A 13 -0.45 4.87 -6.91
C PHE A 13 -1.40 4.87 -5.71
N LEU A 14 -2.34 5.81 -5.63
CA LEU A 14 -3.31 5.90 -4.53
C LEU A 14 -4.25 4.69 -4.48
N ILE A 15 -4.65 4.16 -5.64
CA ILE A 15 -5.46 2.93 -5.70
C ILE A 15 -4.68 1.75 -5.14
N GLY A 16 -3.40 1.62 -5.49
CA GLY A 16 -2.53 0.61 -4.90
C GLY A 16 -2.32 0.81 -3.41
N LEU A 17 -2.11 2.05 -3.00
CA LEU A 17 -1.82 2.44 -1.61
C LEU A 17 -3.00 2.15 -0.67
N PHE A 18 -4.21 2.56 -1.04
CA PHE A 18 -5.37 2.43 -0.15
C PHE A 18 -6.23 1.21 -0.45
N GLY A 19 -6.24 0.74 -1.70
CA GLY A 19 -6.94 -0.48 -2.09
C GLY A 19 -6.13 -1.76 -1.83
N GLY A 20 -4.82 -1.65 -1.62
CA GLY A 20 -3.93 -2.79 -1.43
C GLY A 20 -4.01 -3.80 -2.59
N PHE A 21 -3.74 -5.07 -2.30
CA PHE A 21 -3.82 -6.15 -3.30
C PHE A 21 -5.22 -6.27 -3.92
N PRO A 22 -6.34 -6.22 -3.17
CA PRO A 22 -7.69 -6.24 -3.76
C PRO A 22 -7.94 -5.07 -4.73
N GLY A 23 -7.49 -3.86 -4.39
CA GLY A 23 -7.65 -2.68 -5.24
C GLY A 23 -6.88 -2.77 -6.55
N VAL A 24 -5.65 -3.29 -6.51
CA VAL A 24 -4.84 -3.54 -7.72
C VAL A 24 -5.48 -4.62 -8.59
N LEU A 25 -5.99 -5.70 -8.00
CA LEU A 25 -6.69 -6.76 -8.73
C LEU A 25 -7.98 -6.26 -9.39
N LEU A 26 -8.76 -5.43 -8.68
CA LEU A 26 -10.00 -4.86 -9.19
C LEU A 26 -9.73 -4.01 -10.43
N LEU A 27 -8.66 -3.20 -10.41
CA LEU A 27 -8.21 -2.46 -11.58
C LEU A 27 -7.69 -3.35 -12.71
N TRP A 28 -7.14 -4.52 -12.40
CA TRP A 28 -6.72 -5.49 -13.42
C TRP A 28 -7.91 -6.13 -14.13
N PHE A 29 -8.97 -6.48 -13.39
CA PHE A 29 -10.18 -7.05 -13.97
C PHE A 29 -11.02 -6.02 -14.72
N VAL A 30 -11.16 -4.81 -14.18
CA VAL A 30 -11.98 -3.74 -14.78
C VAL A 30 -11.23 -2.98 -15.88
N GLY A 31 -9.90 -2.85 -15.77
CA GLY A 31 -9.10 -2.03 -16.66
C GLY A 31 -8.67 -2.69 -17.96
N LYS A 32 -9.06 -3.95 -18.22
CA LYS A 32 -8.56 -4.74 -19.36
C LYS A 32 -8.82 -4.11 -20.72
N ASP A 33 -9.88 -3.29 -20.85
CA ASP A 33 -10.44 -2.91 -22.16
C ASP A 33 -10.55 -1.38 -22.43
N GLY A 34 -10.00 -0.48 -21.61
CA GLY A 34 -10.01 0.95 -22.03
C GLY A 34 -9.70 2.07 -21.04
N TRP A 35 -9.43 1.79 -19.77
CA TRP A 35 -9.38 2.84 -18.74
C TRP A 35 -7.96 3.29 -18.33
N GLY A 36 -6.96 3.10 -19.20
CA GLY A 36 -5.60 3.54 -18.92
C GLY A 36 -4.75 2.56 -18.11
N TRP A 37 -5.18 1.28 -18.03
CA TRP A 37 -4.40 0.15 -17.54
C TRP A 37 -3.24 -0.23 -18.51
N SER A 38 -2.53 0.79 -18.98
CA SER A 38 -1.29 0.64 -19.72
C SER A 38 -0.19 0.11 -18.80
N GLU A 39 0.90 -0.38 -19.39
CA GLU A 39 2.06 -0.86 -18.64
C GLU A 39 2.60 0.16 -17.63
N GLY A 40 2.40 1.46 -17.85
CA GLY A 40 2.75 2.50 -16.90
C GLY A 40 1.84 2.52 -15.67
N GLY A 41 0.52 2.48 -15.85
CA GLY A 41 -0.46 2.54 -14.75
C GLY A 41 -0.39 1.32 -13.83
N LYS A 42 -0.17 0.13 -14.42
CA LYS A 42 0.07 -1.13 -13.69
C LYS A 42 1.22 -0.99 -12.70
N LYS A 43 2.37 -0.48 -13.16
CA LYS A 43 3.56 -0.33 -12.33
C LYS A 43 3.29 0.57 -11.13
N PHE A 44 2.64 1.72 -11.31
CA PHE A 44 2.34 2.63 -10.21
C PHE A 44 1.36 2.03 -9.19
N ALA A 45 0.34 1.30 -9.63
CA ALA A 45 -0.59 0.61 -8.73
C ALA A 45 0.11 -0.47 -7.89
N TRP A 46 0.99 -1.27 -8.50
CA TRP A 46 1.79 -2.25 -7.74
C TRP A 46 2.77 -1.59 -6.78
N ILE A 47 3.39 -0.47 -7.15
CA ILE A 47 4.26 0.31 -6.25
C ILE A 47 3.48 0.81 -5.04
N GLY A 48 2.28 1.35 -5.24
CA GLY A 48 1.40 1.77 -4.14
C GLY A 48 1.04 0.62 -3.20
N CYS A 49 0.69 -0.54 -3.76
CA CYS A 49 0.37 -1.74 -2.97
C CYS A 49 1.58 -2.24 -2.17
N LEU A 50 2.77 -2.28 -2.78
CA LEU A 50 4.00 -2.67 -2.08
C LEU A 50 4.31 -1.70 -0.95
N PHE A 51 4.18 -0.39 -1.19
CA PHE A 51 4.37 0.62 -0.16
C PHE A 51 3.41 0.41 1.02
N PHE A 52 2.13 0.15 0.75
CA PHE A 52 1.15 -0.16 1.80
C PHE A 52 1.56 -1.40 2.61
N VAL A 53 1.97 -2.48 1.95
CA VAL A 53 2.42 -3.71 2.62
C VAL A 53 3.64 -3.46 3.50
N ILE A 54 4.63 -2.70 3.01
CA ILE A 54 5.83 -2.38 3.78
C ILE A 54 5.47 -1.56 5.02
N VAL A 55 4.63 -0.53 4.87
CA VAL A 55 4.18 0.30 6.01
C VAL A 55 3.39 -0.54 7.01
N ALA A 56 2.50 -1.42 6.53
CA ALA A 56 1.74 -2.32 7.39
C ALA A 56 2.64 -3.29 8.18
N ILE A 57 3.67 -3.84 7.54
CA ILE A 57 4.66 -4.70 8.19
C ILE A 57 5.43 -3.92 9.25
N ILE A 58 5.90 -2.71 8.94
CA ILE A 58 6.63 -1.88 9.89
C ILE A 58 5.75 -1.57 11.11
N MET A 59 4.52 -1.11 10.89
CA MET A 59 3.56 -0.79 11.95
C MET A 59 3.22 -2.01 12.81
N THR A 60 3.05 -3.18 12.20
CA THR A 60 2.74 -4.43 12.92
C THR A 60 3.96 -4.93 13.69
N ALA A 61 5.16 -4.80 13.11
CA ALA A 61 6.41 -5.21 13.77
C ALA A 61 6.76 -4.29 14.94
N THR A 62 6.61 -2.97 14.79
CA THR A 62 6.84 -2.02 15.87
C THR A 62 5.75 -2.12 16.93
N GLY A 63 4.47 -2.11 16.55
CA GLY A 63 3.36 -2.28 17.49
C GLY A 63 3.39 -3.63 18.20
N GLY A 64 3.68 -4.71 17.48
CA GLY A 64 3.83 -6.06 18.04
C GLY A 64 5.05 -6.17 18.98
N LEU A 65 6.18 -5.55 18.63
CA LEU A 65 7.33 -5.47 19.52
C LEU A 65 7.00 -4.73 20.82
N LEU A 66 6.28 -3.62 20.72
CA LEU A 66 5.82 -2.87 21.89
C LEU A 66 4.86 -3.69 22.75
N ALA A 67 3.95 -4.46 22.14
CA ALA A 67 3.04 -5.34 22.85
C ALA A 67 3.77 -6.48 23.58
N VAL A 68 4.78 -7.09 22.96
CA VAL A 68 5.62 -8.12 23.59
C VAL A 68 6.44 -7.51 24.74
N LEU A 69 7.04 -6.34 24.54
CA LEU A 69 7.78 -5.66 25.59
C LEU A 69 6.89 -5.30 26.79
N ALA A 70 5.67 -4.81 26.53
CA ALA A 70 4.69 -4.52 27.57
C ALA A 70 4.30 -5.78 28.35
N ALA A 71 4.11 -6.91 27.66
CA ALA A 71 3.80 -8.19 28.29
C ALA A 71 4.96 -8.73 29.15
N LEU A 72 6.21 -8.60 28.68
CA LEU A 72 7.40 -9.07 29.40
C LEU A 72 7.79 -8.18 30.59
N THR A 73 7.50 -6.87 30.51
CA THR A 73 7.84 -5.90 31.57
C THR A 73 6.71 -5.68 32.56
N GLY A 74 5.53 -6.28 32.33
CA GLY A 74 4.33 -6.08 33.15
C GLY A 74 3.78 -4.65 33.11
N ASN A 75 4.25 -3.82 32.17
CA ASN A 75 3.95 -2.40 32.10
C ASN A 75 3.22 -2.08 30.78
N ALA A 76 1.91 -1.87 30.86
CA ALA A 76 1.06 -1.59 29.69
C ALA A 76 1.29 -0.19 29.08
N THR A 77 2.16 0.62 29.68
CA THR A 77 2.48 1.98 29.23
C THR A 77 3.86 2.02 28.58
N VAL A 78 4.02 1.38 27.42
CA VAL A 78 5.14 1.74 26.54
C VAL A 78 4.69 2.96 25.74
N ASN A 79 4.79 4.12 26.38
CA ASN A 79 4.46 5.40 25.77
C ASN A 79 5.58 5.79 24.81
N VAL A 80 5.36 5.61 23.51
CA VAL A 80 6.28 6.08 22.48
C VAL A 80 5.90 7.53 22.17
N SER A 81 6.54 8.46 22.88
CA SER A 81 6.54 9.89 22.55
C SER A 81 7.44 10.17 21.35
#